data_AF-A0ABD5DYG5-F1
#
_entry.id   AF-A0ABD5DYG5-F1
#
_cell.length_a   1.000
_cell.length_b   1.000
_cell.length_c   1.000
_cell.angle_alpha   90.00
_cell.angle_beta   90.00
_cell.angle_gamma   90.00
#
_symmetry.space_group_name_H-M   'P 1'
#
loop_
_entity.id
_entity.type
_entity.pdbx_description
1 polymer ?
#
loop_
_entity_poly.entity_id
_entity_poly.type
_entity_poly.pdbx_seq_one_letter_code
_entity_poly.pdbx_strand_id
1 'polypeptide(L)' 'FSVQELIDDVVPEVLPAMKRKGLQLLINNALPAGEQRYGDREALRRTLVLLIQYSVTTTPIGKITLDVCQDESASD' A
#
# COMPACT_ATOMS: atom_id res chain seq x y z
N PHE A 1 14.85 -4.70 0.24
CA PHE A 1 13.50 -5.01 0.78
C PHE A 1 12.59 -5.30 -0.39
N SER A 2 11.64 -6.22 -0.25
CA SER A 2 10.60 -6.35 -1.28
C SER A 2 9.42 -5.43 -0.97
N VAL A 3 8.73 -5.00 -2.02
CA VAL A 3 7.49 -4.22 -1.84
C VAL A 3 6.41 -5.08 -1.16
N GLN A 4 6.42 -6.39 -1.40
CA GLN A 4 5.51 -7.30 -0.74
C GLN A 4 5.71 -7.34 0.78
N GLU A 5 6.96 -7.45 1.25
CA GLU A 5 7.29 -7.39 2.68
C GLU A 5 6.79 -6.09 3.31
N LEU A 6 6.94 -4.96 2.59
CA LEU A 6 6.45 -3.67 3.06
C LEU A 6 4.92 -3.62 3.20
N ILE A 7 4.21 -4.18 2.21
CA ILE A 7 2.75 -4.30 2.25
C ILE A 7 2.32 -5.18 3.42
N ASP A 8 2.97 -6.33 3.61
CA ASP A 8 2.66 -7.28 4.67
C ASP A 8 2.81 -6.65 6.07
N ASP A 9 3.73 -5.69 6.23
CA ASP A 9 3.91 -4.94 7.47
C ASP A 9 2.88 -3.80 7.66
N VAL A 10 2.42 -3.16 6.59
CA VAL A 10 1.51 -2.00 6.65
C VAL A 10 0.05 -2.43 6.78
N VAL A 11 -0.35 -3.52 6.11
CA VAL A 11 -1.74 -3.98 6.07
C VAL A 11 -2.32 -4.25 7.46
N PRO A 12 -1.63 -4.99 8.37
CA PRO A 12 -2.13 -5.21 9.72
C PRO A 12 -2.32 -3.92 10.52
N GLU A 13 -1.51 -2.89 10.27
CA GLU A 13 -1.58 -1.60 10.96
C GLU A 13 -2.84 -0.81 10.58
N VAL A 14 -3.22 -0.82 9.30
CA VAL A 14 -4.32 0.00 8.76
C VAL A 14 -5.67 -0.73 8.75
N LEU A 15 -5.68 -2.06 8.75
CA LEU A 15 -6.89 -2.89 8.71
C LEU A 15 -7.91 -2.58 9.82
N PRO A 16 -7.52 -2.35 11.09
CA PRO A 16 -8.48 -2.02 12.14
C PRO A 16 -9.27 -0.75 11.85
N ALA A 17 -8.61 0.29 11.31
CA ALA A 17 -9.26 1.54 10.95
C ALA A 17 -10.23 1.35 9.77
N MET A 18 -9.83 0.56 8.78
CA MET A 18 -10.68 0.23 7.63
C MET A 18 -11.95 -0.52 8.06
N LYS A 19 -11.79 -1.57 8.89
CA LYS A 19 -12.90 -2.38 9.40
C LYS A 19 -13.89 -1.56 10.22
N ARG A 20 -13.42 -0.63 11.06
CA ARG A 20 -14.30 0.25 11.85
C ARG A 20 -15.20 1.14 11.00
N LYS A 21 -14.75 1.53 9.80
CA LYS A 21 -15.55 2.31 8.84
C LYS A 21 -16.35 1.46 7.85
N GLY A 22 -16.24 0.12 7.91
CA GLY A 22 -16.89 -0.77 6.93
C GLY A 22 -16.30 -0.65 5.52
N LEU A 23 -15.05 -0.17 5.40
CA LEU A 23 -14.36 -0.01 4.12
C LEU A 23 -13.60 -1.30 3.76
N GLN A 24 -13.49 -1.57 2.47
CA GLN A 24 -12.66 -2.65 1.93
C GLN A 24 -11.31 -2.12 1.45
N LEU A 25 -10.24 -2.87 1.67
CA LEU A 25 -8.92 -2.60 1.11
C LEU A 25 -8.60 -3.68 0.06
N LEU A 26 -8.32 -3.26 -1.17
CA LEU A 26 -7.80 -4.13 -2.22
C LEU A 26 -6.36 -3.77 -2.52
N ILE A 27 -5.52 -4.77 -2.74
CA ILE A 27 -4.10 -4.58 -2.98
C ILE A 27 -3.75 -5.37 -4.23
N ASN A 28 -3.28 -4.66 -5.24
CA ASN A 28 -2.84 -5.22 -6.50
C ASN A 28 -1.35 -4.92 -6.65
N ASN A 29 -0.52 -5.86 -6.21
CA ASN A 29 0.92 -5.76 -6.40
C ASN A 29 1.32 -6.55 -7.65
N ALA A 30 1.58 -5.85 -8.75
CA ALA A 30 2.01 -6.44 -10.02
C ALA A 30 3.52 -6.73 -10.07
N LEU A 31 4.27 -6.33 -9.03
CA LEU A 31 5.69 -6.62 -8.94
C LEU A 31 5.93 -8.07 -8.51
N PRO A 32 6.98 -8.73 -9.00
CA PRO A 32 7.42 -10.01 -8.47
C PRO A 32 7.64 -9.95 -6.95
N ALA A 33 7.05 -10.88 -6.20
CA ALA A 33 7.10 -10.85 -4.72
C ALA A 33 8.52 -10.86 -4.15
N GLY A 34 9.48 -11.46 -4.85
CA GLY A 34 10.89 -11.51 -4.47
C GLY A 34 11.75 -10.36 -5.01
N GLU A 35 11.18 -9.42 -5.78
CA GLU A 35 11.92 -8.28 -6.33
C GLU A 35 12.48 -7.42 -5.19
N GLN A 36 13.80 -7.37 -5.09
CA GLN A 36 14.50 -6.59 -4.07
C GLN A 36 14.76 -5.17 -4.56
N ARG A 37 14.37 -4.19 -3.75
CA ARG A 37 14.68 -2.78 -3.97
C ARG A 37 15.63 -2.23 -2.92
N TYR A 38 16.40 -1.24 -3.36
CA TYR A 38 17.34 -0.47 -2.56
C TYR A 38 16.78 0.94 -2.36
N GLY A 39 16.84 1.44 -1.13
CA GLY A 39 16.30 2.75 -0.76
C GLY A 39 15.86 2.81 0.70
N ASP A 40 15.23 3.91 1.09
CA ASP A 40 14.69 4.08 2.43
C ASP A 40 13.33 3.39 2.58
N ARG A 41 13.38 2.15 3.08
CA ARG A 41 12.19 1.35 3.36
C ARG A 41 11.26 2.03 4.37
N GLU A 42 11.81 2.70 5.38
CA GLU A 42 11.02 3.26 6.48
C GLU A 42 10.31 4.54 6.05
N ALA A 43 10.96 5.39 5.25
CA ALA A 43 10.30 6.54 4.64
C ALA A 43 9.13 6.10 3.74
N LEU A 44 9.32 5.04 2.93
CA LEU A 44 8.27 4.50 2.08
C LEU A 44 7.11 3.91 2.91
N ARG A 45 7.42 3.18 3.99
CA ARG A 45 6.45 2.66 4.97
C ARG A 45 5.56 3.77 5.52
N ARG A 46 6.18 4.83 6.05
CA ARG A 46 5.48 5.98 6.65
C ARG A 46 4.59 6.68 5.65
N THR A 47 5.09 6.85 4.43
CA THR A 47 4.34 7.46 3.34
C THR A 47 3.11 6.62 3.00
N LEU A 48 3.27 5.29 2.87
CA LEU A 48 2.15 4.39 2.57
C LEU A 48 1.09 4.41 3.67
N VAL A 49 1.50 4.32 4.94
CA VAL A 49 0.60 4.41 6.10
C VAL A 49 -0.17 5.74 6.09
N LEU A 50 0.52 6.86 5.88
CA LEU A 50 -0.09 8.19 5.82
C LEU A 50 -1.14 8.27 4.72
N LEU A 51 -0.82 7.82 3.51
CA LEU A 51 -1.75 7.84 2.38
C LEU A 51 -2.98 6.97 2.66
N ILE A 52 -2.80 5.77 3.18
CA ILE A 52 -3.93 4.89 3.53
C ILE A 52 -4.78 5.53 4.64
N GLN A 53 -4.18 6.07 5.70
CA GLN A 53 -4.90 6.74 6.79
C GLN A 53 -5.70 7.95 6.29
N TYR A 54 -5.11 8.74 5.39
CA TYR A 54 -5.82 9.84 4.74
C TYR A 54 -7.02 9.31 3.94
N SER A 55 -6.81 8.31 3.09
CA SER A 55 -7.88 7.70 2.29
C SER A 55 -8.99 7.07 3.15
N VAL A 56 -8.64 6.44 4.28
CA VAL A 56 -9.61 5.96 5.29
C VAL A 56 -10.43 7.14 5.83
N THR A 57 -9.77 8.25 6.15
CA THR A 57 -10.42 9.43 6.75
C THR A 57 -11.39 10.08 5.79
N THR A 58 -10.97 10.29 4.53
CA THR A 58 -11.75 11.02 3.52
C THR A 58 -12.78 10.18 2.78
N THR A 59 -12.68 8.85 2.81
CA THR A 59 -13.67 7.96 2.18
C THR A 59 -14.81 7.66 3.14
N PRO A 60 -16.07 8.02 2.81
CA PRO A 60 -17.20 7.76 3.69
C PRO A 60 -17.68 6.29 3.63
N ILE A 61 -17.75 5.72 2.42
CA ILE A 61 -18.19 4.36 2.15
C ILE A 61 -17.51 3.84 0.87
N GLY A 62 -17.31 2.53 0.78
CA GLY A 62 -16.79 1.86 -0.41
C GLY A 62 -15.45 1.15 -0.16
N LYS A 63 -14.56 1.23 -1.15
CA LYS A 63 -13.30 0.50 -1.17
C LYS A 63 -12.12 1.43 -1.49
N ILE A 64 -10.97 1.10 -0.93
CA ILE A 64 -9.68 1.72 -1.22
C ILE A 64 -8.85 0.67 -1.96
N THR A 65 -8.23 1.05 -3.07
CA THR A 65 -7.35 0.17 -3.85
C THR A 65 -5.92 0.72 -3.78
N LEU A 66 -4.95 -0.14 -3.48
CA LEU A 66 -3.53 0.12 -3.63
C LEU A 66 -3.03 -0.66 -4.85
N ASP A 67 -2.72 0.05 -5.93
CA ASP A 67 -2.11 -0.51 -7.13
C ASP A 67 -0.60 -0.23 -7.10
N VAL A 68 0.20 -1.28 -7.28
CA VAL A 68 1.66 -1.18 -7.36
C VAL A 68 2.14 -1.84 -8.64
N CYS A 69 2.66 -1.02 -9.55
CA CYS A 69 3.19 -1.44 -10.84
C CYS A 69 4.60 -0.87 -11.05
N GLN A 70 5.31 -1.43 -12.02
CA GLN A 70 6.50 -0.80 -12.57
C GLN A 70 6.05 0.29 -13.54
N ASP A 71 6.73 1.43 -13.53
CA ASP A 71 6.45 2.51 -14.46
C ASP A 71 6.81 2.05 -15.89
N GLU A 72 5.83 2.02 -16.80
CA GLU A 72 6.03 1.68 -18.22
C GLU A 72 6.93 2.71 -18.92
N SER A 73 7.14 3.88 -18.32
CA SER A 73 8.02 4.94 -18.85
C SER A 73 9.52 4.62 -18.72
N ALA A 74 9.88 3.52 -18.02
CA ALA A 74 11.27 3.11 -17.81
C ALA A 74 11.76 2.08 -18.84
N SER A 75 10.92 1.67 -19.79
CA SER A 75 11.30 0.85 -20.94
C SER A 75 11.37 1.70 -22.21
N ASP A 76 12.51 2.38 -22.40
CA ASP A 76 12.98 2.92 -23.68
C ASP A 76 14.47 2.56 -23.84
#